data_AF-A0A2G7LY06-F1
#
_entry.id   AF-A0A2G7LY06-F1
#
_cell.length_a   1.000
_cell.length_b   1.000
_cell.length_c   1.000
_cell.angle_alpha   90.00
_cell.angle_beta   90.00
_cell.angle_gamma   90.00
#
_symmetry.space_group_name_H-M   'P 1'
#
loop_
_entity.id
_entity.type
_entity.pdbx_description
1 polymer ?
#
loop_
_entity_poly.entity_id
_entity_poly.type
_entity_poly.pdbx_seq_one_letter_code
_entity_poly.pdbx_strand_id
1 'polypeptide(L)'
;MTKSNKKNRVVDQTEAWMKAIHNSEEERRKVDASLSPSRDSIRYVVDYAKTIDDTVQLIKNTSNLAHQGVIEFEVAQRIIDNQKKALLRDIKWLETFLKQDDEEEKGE
;
A
#
# COMPACT_ATOMS: atom_id res chain seq x y z
N MET A 1 -41.72 30.67 -21.09
CA MET A 1 -40.24 30.74 -20.95
C MET A 1 -39.87 30.30 -19.53
N THR A 2 -39.59 29.01 -19.27
CA THR A 2 -39.30 28.54 -17.88
C THR A 2 -38.32 27.36 -17.78
N LYS A 3 -37.90 26.76 -18.90
CA LYS A 3 -36.99 25.61 -18.89
C LYS A 3 -35.51 25.97 -18.65
N SER A 4 -35.08 27.17 -19.03
CA SER A 4 -33.69 27.62 -18.90
C SER A 4 -33.28 27.86 -17.43
N ASN A 5 -34.17 28.44 -16.61
CA ASN A 5 -33.86 28.79 -15.23
C ASN A 5 -33.69 27.55 -14.31
N LYS A 6 -34.41 26.46 -14.60
CA LYS A 6 -34.29 25.19 -13.86
C LYS A 6 -33.00 24.44 -14.19
N LYS A 7 -32.50 24.58 -15.43
CA LYS A 7 -31.25 23.94 -15.88
C LYS A 7 -30.03 24.63 -15.28
N ASN A 8 -30.02 25.98 -15.24
CA ASN A 8 -28.95 26.74 -14.59
C ASN A 8 -28.88 26.46 -13.08
N ARG A 9 -30.02 26.38 -12.39
CA ARG A 9 -30.06 26.05 -10.95
C ARG A 9 -29.52 24.65 -10.61
N VAL A 10 -29.68 23.67 -11.49
CA VAL A 10 -29.11 22.32 -11.31
C VAL A 10 -27.59 22.33 -11.55
N VAL A 11 -27.12 23.11 -12.53
CA VAL A 11 -25.69 23.30 -12.78
C VAL A 11 -25.02 23.99 -11.58
N ASP A 12 -25.61 25.08 -11.06
CA ASP A 12 -25.10 25.80 -9.88
C ASP A 12 -25.05 24.91 -8.63
N GLN A 13 -26.08 24.07 -8.42
CA GLN A 13 -26.07 23.11 -7.33
C GLN A 13 -24.97 22.07 -7.51
N THR A 14 -24.79 21.54 -8.73
CA THR A 14 -23.75 20.56 -9.02
C THR A 14 -22.36 21.14 -8.77
N GLU A 15 -22.11 22.39 -9.18
CA GLU A 15 -20.86 23.10 -8.88
C GLU A 15 -20.63 23.30 -7.38
N ALA A 16 -21.67 23.66 -6.63
CA ALA A 16 -21.58 23.78 -5.18
C ALA A 16 -21.23 22.44 -4.50
N TRP A 17 -21.83 21.32 -4.94
CA TRP A 17 -21.50 19.99 -4.45
C TRP A 17 -20.07 19.57 -4.82
N MET A 18 -19.63 19.81 -6.06
CA MET A 18 -18.25 19.52 -6.47
C MET A 18 -17.23 20.30 -5.64
N LYS A 19 -17.49 21.59 -5.37
CA LYS A 19 -16.62 22.40 -4.52
C LYS A 19 -16.59 21.88 -3.07
N ALA A 20 -17.74 21.49 -2.52
CA ALA A 20 -17.81 20.93 -1.17
C ALA A 20 -17.06 19.61 -1.05
N ILE A 21 -17.15 18.73 -2.07
CA ILE A 21 -16.40 17.47 -2.13
C ILE A 21 -14.90 17.77 -2.19
N HIS A 22 -14.47 18.67 -3.09
CA HIS A 22 -13.07 19.03 -3.23
C HIS A 22 -12.48 19.57 -1.93
N ASN A 23 -13.16 20.51 -1.27
CA ASN A 23 -12.74 21.04 0.03
C ASN A 23 -12.67 19.93 1.09
N SER A 24 -13.64 19.01 1.12
CA SER A 24 -13.61 17.89 2.07
C SER A 24 -12.44 16.94 1.83
N GLU A 25 -12.06 16.69 0.57
CA GLU A 25 -10.90 15.88 0.25
C GLU A 25 -9.60 16.60 0.62
N GLU A 26 -9.53 17.91 0.41
CA GLU A 26 -8.36 18.73 0.72
C GLU A 26 -8.10 18.76 2.25
N GLU A 27 -9.15 18.96 3.06
CA GLU A 27 -9.03 18.88 4.52
C GLU A 27 -8.63 17.47 5.00
N ARG A 28 -9.16 16.41 4.37
CA ARG A 28 -8.72 15.04 4.67
C ARG A 28 -7.23 14.84 4.37
N ARG A 29 -6.73 15.33 3.24
CA ARG A 29 -5.29 15.24 2.90
C ARG A 29 -4.42 15.99 3.89
N LYS A 30 -4.85 17.16 4.37
CA LYS A 30 -4.12 17.91 5.42
C LYS A 30 -4.05 17.11 6.72
N VAL A 31 -5.15 16.50 7.15
CA VAL A 31 -5.18 15.63 8.34
C VAL A 31 -4.32 14.38 8.14
N ASP A 32 -4.45 13.70 7.00
CA ASP A 32 -3.69 12.49 6.69
C ASP A 32 -2.17 12.76 6.61
N ALA A 33 -1.76 13.98 6.22
CA ALA A 33 -0.37 14.43 6.23
C ALA A 33 0.11 14.96 7.60
N SER A 34 -0.80 15.24 8.53
CA SER A 34 -0.47 15.76 9.87
C SER A 34 -0.07 14.67 10.88
N LEU A 35 -0.27 13.40 10.53
CA LEU A 35 0.12 12.26 11.34
C LEU A 35 1.36 11.61 10.72
N SER A 36 2.33 11.23 11.57
CA SER A 36 3.49 10.44 11.17
C SER A 36 3.38 9.00 11.72
N PRO A 37 3.58 7.96 10.89
CA PRO A 37 3.65 8.02 9.43
C PRO A 37 2.30 8.42 8.83
N SER A 38 2.33 9.10 7.67
CA SER A 38 1.12 9.50 6.96
C SER A 38 0.25 8.28 6.62
N ARG A 39 -1.04 8.50 6.39
CA ARG A 39 -1.93 7.39 5.98
C ARG A 39 -1.44 6.67 4.71
N ASP A 40 -0.86 7.41 3.76
CA ASP A 40 -0.28 6.83 2.55
C ASP A 40 0.98 6.03 2.86
N SER A 41 1.83 6.53 3.77
CA SER A 41 3.00 5.81 4.30
C SER A 41 2.61 4.49 4.97
N ILE A 42 1.55 4.49 5.80
CA ILE A 42 1.00 3.28 6.43
C ILE A 42 0.55 2.27 5.38
N ARG A 43 -0.07 2.73 4.29
CA ARG A 43 -0.48 1.83 3.20
C ARG A 43 0.72 1.10 2.60
N TYR A 44 1.84 1.79 2.34
CA TYR A 44 3.05 1.14 1.85
C TYR A 44 3.58 0.10 2.83
N VAL A 45 3.60 0.39 4.13
CA VAL A 45 3.99 -0.59 5.17
C VAL A 45 3.13 -1.84 5.11
N VAL A 46 1.80 -1.68 5.04
CA VAL A 46 0.85 -2.80 4.98
C VAL A 46 1.03 -3.62 3.71
N ASP A 47 1.17 -2.97 2.55
CA ASP A 47 1.32 -3.63 1.26
C ASP A 47 2.63 -4.45 1.20
N TYR A 48 3.73 -3.92 1.74
CA TYR A 48 5.00 -4.64 1.86
C TYR A 48 4.94 -5.79 2.86
N ALA A 49 4.32 -5.59 4.04
CA ALA A 49 4.14 -6.65 5.03
C ALA A 49 3.33 -7.82 4.46
N LYS A 50 2.29 -7.54 3.67
CA LYS A 50 1.50 -8.56 2.98
C LYS A 50 2.33 -9.32 1.94
N THR A 51 3.13 -8.61 1.14
CA THR A 51 4.01 -9.22 0.14
C THR A 51 5.04 -10.16 0.79
N ILE A 52 5.57 -9.77 1.95
CA ILE A 52 6.46 -10.59 2.77
C ILE A 52 5.77 -11.87 3.23
N ASP A 53 4.54 -11.78 3.77
CA ASP A 53 3.77 -12.96 4.19
C ASP A 53 3.48 -13.90 3.01
N ASP A 54 2.99 -13.37 1.88
CA ASP A 54 2.72 -14.15 0.67
C ASP A 54 3.96 -14.92 0.19
N THR A 55 5.13 -14.28 0.24
CA THR A 55 6.42 -14.90 -0.13
C THR A 55 6.80 -16.02 0.84
N VAL A 56 6.59 -15.83 2.15
CA VAL A 56 6.84 -16.87 3.17
C VAL A 56 5.90 -18.06 2.98
N GLN A 57 4.62 -17.82 2.68
CA GLN A 57 3.66 -18.89 2.39
C GLN A 57 4.07 -19.68 1.14
N LEU A 58 4.57 -19.01 0.10
CA LEU A 58 5.06 -19.69 -1.10
C LEU A 58 6.27 -20.60 -0.79
N ILE A 59 7.22 -20.13 0.02
CA ILE A 59 8.37 -20.95 0.47
C ILE A 59 7.87 -22.20 1.21
N LYS A 60 6.96 -22.02 2.17
CA LYS A 60 6.36 -23.12 2.94
C LYS A 60 5.66 -24.13 2.04
N ASN A 61 4.82 -23.66 1.13
CA ASN A 61 4.08 -24.53 0.21
C ASN A 61 5.03 -25.28 -0.73
N THR A 62 6.04 -24.60 -1.28
CA THR A 62 7.05 -25.23 -2.14
C THR A 62 7.81 -26.33 -1.38
N SER A 63 8.20 -26.07 -0.13
CA SER A 63 8.84 -27.09 0.72
C SER A 63 7.92 -28.27 0.98
N ASN A 64 6.64 -28.05 1.26
CA ASN A 64 5.68 -29.12 1.47
C ASN A 64 5.49 -29.98 0.21
N LEU A 65 5.39 -29.35 -0.97
CA LEU A 65 5.26 -30.06 -2.25
C LEU A 65 6.49 -30.94 -2.54
N ALA A 66 7.69 -30.46 -2.19
CA ALA A 66 8.91 -31.25 -2.31
C ALA A 66 8.91 -32.46 -1.37
N HIS A 67 8.55 -32.27 -0.09
CA HIS A 67 8.43 -33.36 0.88
C HIS A 67 7.36 -34.40 0.51
N GLN A 68 6.31 -33.97 -0.19
CA GLN A 68 5.26 -34.85 -0.72
C GLN A 68 5.66 -35.54 -2.04
N GLY A 69 6.81 -35.20 -2.61
CA GLY A 69 7.28 -35.74 -3.89
C GLY A 69 6.49 -35.22 -5.11
N VAL A 70 5.72 -34.14 -4.96
CA VAL A 70 4.97 -33.52 -6.07
C VAL A 70 5.91 -32.79 -7.02
N ILE A 71 7.00 -32.22 -6.49
CA ILE A 71 8.06 -31.57 -7.25
C ILE A 71 9.42 -32.10 -6.80
N GLU A 72 10.39 -32.07 -7.71
CA GLU A 72 11.78 -32.45 -7.42
C GLU A 72 12.42 -31.49 -6.41
N PHE A 73 13.31 -32.03 -5.57
CA PHE A 73 13.99 -31.25 -4.52
C PHE A 73 14.81 -30.10 -5.10
N GLU A 74 15.52 -30.33 -6.20
CA GLU A 74 16.36 -29.34 -6.87
C GLU A 74 15.52 -28.18 -7.40
N VAL A 75 14.35 -28.48 -7.96
CA VAL A 75 13.39 -27.48 -8.44
C VAL A 75 12.83 -26.67 -7.27
N ALA A 76 12.41 -27.34 -6.21
CA ALA A 76 11.90 -26.71 -5.00
C ALA A 76 12.94 -25.79 -4.37
N GLN A 77 14.19 -26.25 -4.24
CA GLN A 77 15.29 -25.48 -3.65
C GLN A 77 15.56 -24.22 -4.46
N ARG A 78 15.60 -24.31 -5.79
CA ARG A 78 15.78 -23.14 -6.66
C ARG A 78 14.66 -22.11 -6.51
N ILE A 79 13.41 -22.56 -6.38
CA ILE A 79 12.28 -21.67 -6.12
C ILE A 79 12.45 -20.98 -4.77
N ILE A 80 12.73 -21.76 -3.71
CA ILE A 80 12.94 -21.25 -2.34
C ILE A 80 14.08 -20.22 -2.31
N ASP A 81 15.20 -20.50 -2.97
CA ASP A 81 16.36 -19.57 -2.99
C ASP A 81 16.03 -18.25 -3.68
N ASN A 82 15.25 -18.30 -4.75
CA ASN A 82 14.77 -17.09 -5.42
C ASN A 82 13.80 -16.29 -4.52
N GLN A 83 12.88 -16.97 -3.84
CA GLN A 83 11.95 -16.31 -2.91
C GLN A 83 12.68 -15.72 -1.70
N LYS A 84 13.70 -16.39 -1.16
CA LYS A 84 14.54 -15.84 -0.09
C LYS A 84 15.23 -14.54 -0.50
N LYS A 85 15.71 -14.44 -1.74
CA LYS A 85 16.31 -13.19 -2.26
C LYS A 85 15.28 -12.07 -2.37
N ALA A 86 14.07 -12.36 -2.81
CA ALA A 86 12.97 -11.39 -2.85
C ALA A 86 12.61 -10.91 -1.44
N LEU A 87 12.38 -11.85 -0.53
CA LEU A 87 12.06 -11.60 0.87
C LEU A 87 13.08 -10.67 1.55
N LEU A 88 14.39 -10.95 1.38
CA LEU A 88 15.45 -10.12 1.96
C LEU A 88 15.43 -8.68 1.44
N ARG A 89 15.12 -8.49 0.15
CA ARG A 89 15.01 -7.15 -0.44
C ARG A 89 13.80 -6.40 0.11
N ASP A 90 12.66 -7.07 0.24
CA ASP A 90 11.42 -6.44 0.73
C ASP A 90 11.52 -6.10 2.21
N ILE A 91 12.12 -6.98 3.03
CA ILE A 91 12.43 -6.69 4.43
C ILE A 91 13.38 -5.50 4.54
N LYS A 92 14.47 -5.48 3.77
CA LYS A 92 15.45 -4.37 3.82
C LYS A 92 14.81 -3.04 3.45
N TRP A 93 13.95 -3.03 2.43
CA TRP A 93 13.21 -1.82 2.04
C TRP A 93 12.31 -1.36 3.18
N LEU A 94 11.51 -2.25 3.76
CA LEU A 94 10.60 -1.93 4.84
C LEU A 94 11.33 -1.45 6.10
N GLU A 95 12.44 -2.10 6.47
CA GLU A 95 13.29 -1.65 7.57
C GLU A 95 13.87 -0.26 7.33
N THR A 96 14.28 0.05 6.09
CA THR A 96 14.84 1.36 5.75
C THR A 96 13.76 2.44 5.82
N PHE A 97 12.58 2.14 5.28
CA PHE A 97 11.43 3.05 5.33
C PHE A 97 11.03 3.39 6.76
N LEU A 98 10.89 2.36 7.62
CA LEU A 98 10.52 2.57 9.03
C LEU A 98 11.61 3.29 9.84
N LYS A 99 12.89 3.17 9.46
CA LYS A 99 14.01 3.86 10.11
C LYS A 99 14.18 5.31 9.65
N GLN A 100 13.72 5.67 8.46
CA GLN A 100 13.77 7.06 7.98
C GLN A 100 12.87 7.96 8.82
N ASP A 101 11.72 7.44 9.28
CA ASP A 101 10.84 8.17 10.21
C ASP A 101 11.53 8.42 11.58
N ASP A 102 12.45 7.54 12.03
CA ASP A 102 13.19 7.69 13.31
C ASP A 102 14.37 8.68 13.26
N GLU A 103 14.90 9.00 12.07
CA GLU A 103 16.05 9.91 11.90
C GLU A 103 15.63 11.38 11.70
N GLU A 104 14.46 11.64 11.11
CA GLU A 104 13.91 13.01 11.04
C GLU A 104 13.47 13.54 12.42
N GLU A 105 13.01 12.69 13.35
CA GLU A 105 12.65 13.09 14.72
C GLU A 105 13.86 13.44 15.62
N LYS A 106 15.09 13.08 15.23
CA LYS A 106 16.31 13.34 16.03
C LYS A 106 17.15 14.51 15.50
N GLY A 107 16.67 15.18 14.45
CA GLY A 107 17.35 16.29 13.77
C GLY A 107 16.89 17.70 14.16
N GLU A 108 15.90 17.83 15.06
CA GLU A 108 15.46 19.11 15.68
C GLU A 108 15.95 19.26 17.13
#